data_AF-A0A4C1UK64-F1
#
_entry.id   AF-A0A4C1UK64-F1
#
_cell.length_a   1.000
_cell.length_b   1.000
_cell.length_c   1.000
_cell.angle_alpha   90.00
_cell.angle_beta   90.00
_cell.angle_gamma   90.00
#
_symmetry.space_group_name_H-M   'P 1'
#
loop_
_entity.id
_entity.type
_entity.pdbx_description
1 polymer ?
#
loop_
_entity_poly.entity_id
_entity_poly.type
_entity_poly.pdbx_seq_one_letter_code
_entity_poly.pdbx_strand_id
1 'polypeptide(L)'
;MSRHCHEWYLESANRAGACEFAPDCFRSCIEAVTCIKCAQCMLYHCMSDAEGEFAMHPCACAPPDEACAKRWLCISALSALVPCLWCYGPLRAAHRAAKACRLAGGQHAPEIHK
;
A
#
# COMPACT_ATOMS: atom_id res chain seq x y z
N MET A 1 -0.56 25.20 -6.43
CA MET A 1 0.21 23.97 -6.71
C MET A 1 0.34 23.16 -5.43
N SER A 2 0.17 21.84 -5.51
CA SER A 2 0.25 20.93 -4.36
C SER A 2 1.70 20.61 -4.02
N ARG A 3 2.09 20.67 -2.75
CA ARG A 3 3.41 20.24 -2.26
C ARG A 3 3.66 18.73 -2.33
N HIS A 4 2.60 17.94 -2.52
CA HIS A 4 2.68 16.47 -2.49
C HIS A 4 2.88 15.86 -3.87
N CYS A 5 2.25 16.44 -4.90
CA CYS A 5 2.27 15.90 -6.26
C CYS A 5 2.74 16.92 -7.30
N HIS A 6 3.01 18.16 -6.89
CA HIS A 6 3.39 19.29 -7.76
C HIS A 6 2.38 19.61 -8.87
N GLU A 7 1.14 19.13 -8.75
CA GLU A 7 0.04 19.46 -9.68
C GLU A 7 -0.81 20.63 -9.17
N TRP A 8 -1.45 21.33 -10.10
CA TRP A 8 -2.49 22.31 -9.78
C TRP A 8 -3.78 21.60 -9.38
N TYR A 9 -4.39 22.08 -8.31
CA TYR A 9 -5.64 21.54 -7.79
C TYR A 9 -6.58 22.68 -7.43
N LEU A 10 -7.88 22.44 -7.60
CA LEU A 10 -8.93 23.32 -7.10
C LEU A 10 -9.21 22.98 -5.64
N GLU A 11 -9.16 23.98 -4.77
CA GLU A 11 -9.44 23.78 -3.35
C GLU A 11 -10.87 23.27 -3.11
N SER A 12 -11.84 23.73 -3.92
CA SER A 12 -13.22 23.23 -3.91
C SER A 12 -13.36 21.76 -4.30
N ALA A 13 -12.38 21.19 -5.01
CA ALA A 13 -12.35 19.79 -5.40
C ALA A 13 -11.47 18.92 -4.48
N ASN A 14 -10.77 19.52 -3.49
CA ASN A 14 -9.78 18.89 -2.63
C ASN A 14 -10.41 18.07 -1.49
N ARG A 15 -11.07 16.97 -1.86
CA ARG A 15 -11.68 16.00 -0.92
C ARG A 15 -10.68 14.94 -0.45
N ALA A 16 -11.00 14.22 0.63
CA ALA A 16 -10.19 13.09 1.08
C ALA A 16 -9.97 12.08 -0.05
N GLY A 17 -8.72 11.66 -0.23
CA GLY A 17 -8.29 10.77 -1.30
C GLY A 17 -8.07 11.45 -2.65
N ALA A 18 -8.18 12.77 -2.76
CA ALA A 18 -7.91 13.52 -3.99
C ALA A 18 -6.44 13.45 -4.41
N CYS A 19 -5.50 13.34 -3.46
CA CYS A 19 -4.07 13.26 -3.76
C CYS A 19 -3.51 11.90 -3.35
N GLU A 20 -2.97 11.14 -4.32
CA GLU A 20 -2.36 9.83 -4.07
C GLU A 20 -1.05 9.93 -3.29
N PHE A 21 -0.28 10.99 -3.53
CA PHE A 21 1.04 11.23 -2.94
C PHE A 21 0.99 11.92 -1.57
N ALA A 22 -0.19 12.42 -1.19
CA ALA A 22 -0.37 13.02 0.12
C ALA A 22 -0.43 11.95 1.22
N PRO A 23 0.02 12.27 2.45
CA PRO A 23 0.01 11.33 3.55
C PRO A 23 -1.41 10.86 3.88
N ASP A 24 -1.56 9.56 4.13
CA ASP A 24 -2.82 8.91 4.47
C ASP A 24 -2.63 8.13 5.77
N CYS A 25 -3.13 8.69 6.88
CA CYS A 25 -2.97 8.11 8.21
C CYS A 25 -3.62 6.73 8.34
N PHE A 26 -4.73 6.47 7.65
CA PHE A 26 -5.38 5.17 7.65
C PHE A 26 -4.50 4.14 6.95
N ARG A 27 -3.93 4.51 5.80
CA ARG A 27 -2.97 3.63 5.10
C ARG A 27 -1.77 3.33 5.98
N SER A 28 -1.15 4.34 6.58
CA SER A 28 0.01 4.14 7.47
C SER A 28 -0.33 3.28 8.68
N CYS A 29 -1.50 3.49 9.29
CA CYS A 29 -2.00 2.67 10.40
C CYS A 29 -2.15 1.20 9.98
N ILE A 30 -2.80 0.94 8.84
CA ILE A 30 -2.98 -0.42 8.30
C ILE A 30 -1.62 -1.07 8.05
N GLU A 31 -0.68 -0.36 7.43
CA GLU A 31 0.66 -0.89 7.16
C GLU A 31 1.40 -1.26 8.46
N ALA A 32 1.25 -0.46 9.52
CA ALA A 32 1.84 -0.72 10.83
C ALA A 32 1.18 -1.91 11.56
N VAL A 33 -0.15 -1.90 11.71
CA VAL A 33 -0.86 -2.91 12.52
C VAL A 33 -0.88 -4.29 11.88
N THR A 34 -0.80 -4.36 10.56
CA THR A 34 -0.80 -5.64 9.82
C THR A 34 0.60 -6.21 9.62
N CYS A 35 1.65 -5.45 9.97
CA CYS A 35 3.03 -5.82 9.69
C CYS A 35 3.31 -6.17 8.22
N ILE A 36 2.57 -5.57 7.27
CA ILE A 36 2.73 -5.87 5.84
C ILE A 36 4.14 -5.58 5.33
N LYS A 37 4.90 -4.70 6.01
CA LYS A 37 6.32 -4.45 5.72
C LYS A 37 7.19 -5.70 5.89
N CYS A 38 6.85 -6.61 6.80
CA CYS A 38 7.54 -7.90 6.94
C CYS A 38 7.40 -8.74 5.66
N ALA A 39 6.21 -8.76 5.07
CA ALA A 39 5.97 -9.44 3.80
C ALA A 39 6.73 -8.78 2.65
N GLN A 40 6.76 -7.45 2.60
CA GLN A 40 7.53 -6.72 1.58
C GLN A 40 9.05 -6.99 1.70
N CYS A 41 9.59 -7.00 2.92
CA CYS A 41 10.99 -7.32 3.18
C CYS A 41 11.33 -8.77 2.78
N MET A 42 10.49 -9.73 3.15
CA MET A 42 10.65 -11.12 2.77
C MET A 42 10.60 -11.30 1.25
N LEU A 43 9.67 -10.64 0.56
CA LEU A 43 9.61 -10.70 -0.90
C LEU A 43 10.86 -10.10 -1.55
N TYR A 44 11.35 -8.97 -1.04
CA TYR A 44 12.62 -8.41 -1.50
C TYR A 44 13.75 -9.44 -1.37
N HIS A 45 13.94 -10.07 -0.20
CA HIS A 45 15.05 -11.01 -0.02
C HIS A 45 14.88 -12.38 -0.68
N CYS A 46 13.65 -12.87 -0.82
CA CYS A 46 13.39 -14.24 -1.29
C CYS A 46 12.98 -14.30 -2.77
N MET A 47 12.55 -13.18 -3.35
CA MET A 47 11.94 -13.13 -4.68
C MET A 47 12.53 -12.04 -5.59
N SER A 48 13.40 -11.13 -5.14
CA SER A 48 14.04 -10.18 -6.06
C SER A 48 14.99 -10.90 -7.00
N ASP A 49 14.92 -10.57 -8.29
CA ASP A 49 15.96 -10.92 -9.26
C ASP A 49 17.24 -10.07 -9.02
N ALA A 50 18.26 -10.27 -9.87
CA ALA A 50 19.54 -9.56 -9.75
C ALA A 50 19.39 -8.05 -10.02
N GLU A 51 18.32 -7.66 -10.71
CA GLU A 51 17.94 -6.30 -11.06
C GLU A 51 17.09 -5.62 -9.96
N GLY A 52 16.58 -6.38 -8.99
CA GLY A 52 15.79 -5.89 -7.87
C GLY A 52 14.31 -5.70 -8.18
N GLU A 53 13.82 -6.20 -9.32
CA GLU A 53 12.41 -6.16 -9.69
C GLU A 53 11.65 -7.27 -8.96
N PHE A 54 10.62 -6.90 -8.21
CA PHE A 54 9.73 -7.86 -7.56
C PHE A 54 8.32 -7.29 -7.47
N ALA A 55 7.33 -8.18 -7.40
CA ALA A 55 5.94 -7.78 -7.23
C ALA A 55 5.76 -7.10 -5.86
N MET A 56 5.80 -5.76 -5.85
CA MET A 56 5.60 -4.89 -4.67
C MET A 56 4.23 -5.09 -3.98
N HIS A 57 3.28 -5.73 -4.67
CA HIS A 57 2.00 -6.15 -4.13
C HIS A 57 2.04 -7.64 -3.78
N PRO A 58 2.16 -8.00 -2.49
CA PRO A 58 2.25 -9.40 -2.04
C PRO A 58 1.09 -10.27 -2.53
N CYS A 59 -0.07 -9.64 -2.77
CA CYS A 59 -1.33 -10.29 -3.11
C CYS A 59 -1.68 -10.21 -4.61
N ALA A 60 -0.80 -9.74 -5.49
CA ALA A 60 -1.11 -9.62 -6.91
C ALA A 60 -1.11 -10.99 -7.59
N CYS A 61 -2.29 -11.47 -8.02
CA CYS A 61 -2.40 -12.69 -8.81
C CYS A 61 -1.79 -12.47 -10.21
N ALA A 62 -0.67 -13.13 -10.47
CA ALA A 62 -0.10 -13.26 -11.81
C ALA A 62 -0.52 -14.63 -12.39
N PRO A 63 -0.41 -14.85 -13.71
CA PRO A 63 -0.53 -16.19 -14.29
C PRO A 63 0.35 -17.18 -13.54
N PRO A 64 -0.07 -18.45 -13.37
CA PRO A 64 0.66 -19.41 -12.58
C PRO A 64 2.04 -19.68 -13.21
N ASP A 65 3.08 -19.28 -12.49
CA ASP A 65 4.48 -19.59 -12.75
C ASP A 65 5.13 -20.14 -11.47
N GLU A 66 6.34 -20.70 -11.57
CA GLU A 66 7.11 -21.22 -10.43
C GLU A 66 7.38 -20.12 -9.38
N ALA A 67 7.51 -18.88 -9.82
CA ALA A 67 7.66 -17.72 -8.95
C ALA A 67 6.40 -17.48 -8.09
N CYS A 68 5.21 -17.73 -8.63
CA CYS A 68 3.93 -17.61 -7.93
C CYS A 68 3.83 -18.64 -6.81
N ALA A 69 4.21 -19.90 -7.05
CA ALA A 69 4.19 -20.95 -6.03
C ALA A 69 5.12 -20.63 -4.86
N LYS A 70 6.37 -20.23 -5.16
CA LYS A 70 7.36 -19.81 -4.13
C LYS A 70 6.84 -18.61 -3.32
N ARG A 71 6.27 -17.60 -3.98
CA ARG A 71 5.68 -16.43 -3.33
C ARG A 71 4.58 -16.80 -2.35
N TRP A 72 3.62 -17.62 -2.77
CA TRP A 72 2.50 -18.03 -1.92
C TRP A 72 2.96 -18.91 -0.75
N LEU A 73 3.95 -19.79 -0.95
CA LEU A 73 4.54 -20.57 0.14
C LEU A 73 5.21 -19.67 1.20
N CYS A 74 6.05 -18.73 0.77
CA CYS A 74 6.73 -17.79 1.66
C CYS A 74 5.72 -16.88 2.40
N ILE A 75 4.71 -16.35 1.69
CA ILE A 75 3.66 -15.53 2.32
C ILE A 75 2.84 -16.35 3.31
N SER A 76 2.52 -17.60 3.00
CA SER A 76 1.75 -18.47 3.90
C SER A 76 2.54 -18.79 5.18
N ALA A 77 3.82 -19.13 5.05
CA ALA A 77 4.70 -19.37 6.18
C ALA A 77 4.86 -18.11 7.06
N LEU A 78 5.07 -16.94 6.43
CA LEU A 78 5.17 -15.68 7.15
C LEU A 78 3.86 -15.33 7.85
N SER A 79 2.71 -15.61 7.23
CA SER A 79 1.38 -15.34 7.81
C SER A 79 1.09 -16.24 9.01
N ALA A 80 1.73 -17.42 9.12
CA ALA A 80 1.66 -18.25 10.32
C ALA A 80 2.50 -17.67 11.48
N LEU A 81 3.63 -17.03 11.17
CA LEU A 81 4.51 -16.38 12.16
C LEU A 81 4.02 -14.99 12.58
N VAL A 82 3.34 -14.29 11.67
CA VAL A 82 2.89 -12.91 11.82
C VAL A 82 1.36 -12.87 11.60
N PRO A 83 0.56 -13.25 12.61
CA PRO A 83 -0.88 -13.45 12.45
C PRO A 83 -1.64 -12.17 12.08
N CYS A 84 -1.09 -10.98 12.37
CA CYS A 84 -1.68 -9.71 11.98
C CYS A 84 -1.73 -9.47 10.46
N LEU A 85 -0.96 -10.22 9.67
CA LEU A 85 -1.05 -10.18 8.20
C LEU A 85 -2.42 -10.62 7.70
N TRP A 86 -3.15 -11.47 8.44
CA TRP A 86 -4.48 -11.90 8.06
C TRP A 86 -5.49 -10.74 8.05
N CYS A 87 -5.25 -9.73 8.87
CA CYS A 87 -6.06 -8.52 8.92
C CYS A 87 -5.78 -7.57 7.74
N TYR A 88 -4.67 -7.74 7.00
CA TYR A 88 -4.30 -6.85 5.90
C TYR A 88 -5.35 -6.82 4.79
N GLY A 89 -5.82 -7.98 4.34
CA GLY A 89 -6.85 -8.06 3.29
C GLY A 89 -8.14 -7.32 3.67
N PRO A 90 -8.78 -7.66 4.80
CA PRO A 90 -9.98 -6.98 5.29
C PRO A 90 -9.79 -5.48 5.50
N LEU A 91 -8.71 -5.05 6.17
CA LEU A 91 -8.45 -3.63 6.43
C LEU A 91 -8.18 -2.84 5.15
N ARG A 92 -7.46 -3.44 4.19
CA ARG A 92 -7.21 -2.82 2.89
C ARG A 92 -8.50 -2.67 2.09
N ALA A 93 -9.41 -3.64 2.15
CA ALA A 93 -10.73 -3.54 1.51
C ALA A 93 -11.58 -2.43 2.16
N ALA A 94 -11.61 -2.37 3.50
CA ALA A 94 -12.31 -1.32 4.24
C ALA A 94 -11.75 0.08 3.90
N HIS A 95 -10.43 0.23 3.82
CA HIS A 95 -9.79 1.48 3.42
C HIS A 95 -10.12 1.89 1.99
N ARG A 96 -10.14 0.94 1.05
CA ARG A 96 -10.58 1.20 -0.34
C ARG A 96 -12.02 1.68 -0.39
N ALA A 97 -12.91 1.06 0.38
CA ALA A 97 -14.30 1.51 0.51
C ALA A 97 -14.40 2.91 1.12
N ALA A 98 -13.66 3.18 2.21
CA ALA A 98 -13.60 4.51 2.82
C ALA A 98 -13.08 5.58 1.86
N LYS A 99 -12.07 5.27 1.04
CA LYS A 99 -11.57 6.17 -0.02
C LYS A 99 -12.62 6.40 -1.11
N ALA A 100 -13.33 5.36 -1.54
CA ALA A 100 -14.43 5.49 -2.50
C ALA A 100 -15.57 6.37 -1.96
N CYS A 101 -15.86 6.27 -0.67
CA CYS A 101 -16.81 7.13 0.05
C CYS A 101 -16.26 8.52 0.41
N ARG A 102 -15.00 8.84 0.06
CA ARG A 102 -14.33 10.12 0.36
C ARG A 102 -14.18 10.40 1.86
N LEU A 103 -14.06 9.34 2.66
CA LEU A 103 -13.86 9.40 4.12
C LEU A 103 -12.39 9.24 4.53
N ALA A 104 -11.55 8.71 3.63
CA ALA A 104 -10.13 8.47 3.87
C ALA A 104 -9.30 8.79 2.62
N GLY A 105 -7.98 8.93 2.81
CA GLY A 105 -7.03 9.24 1.75
C GLY A 105 -6.44 10.64 1.84
N GLY A 106 -5.25 10.80 1.28
CA GLY A 106 -4.51 12.06 1.29
C GLY A 106 -5.20 13.18 0.49
N GLN A 107 -4.94 14.42 0.91
CA GLN A 107 -5.45 15.64 0.29
C GLN A 107 -4.29 16.50 -0.20
N HIS A 108 -4.53 17.30 -1.24
CA HIS A 108 -3.55 18.28 -1.68
C HIS A 108 -3.34 19.33 -0.57
N ALA A 109 -2.11 19.82 -0.47
CA ALA A 109 -1.76 20.88 0.45
C ALA A 109 -0.91 21.93 -0.29
N PRO A 110 -1.07 23.22 0.02
CA PRO A 110 -0.35 24.27 -0.69
C PRO A 110 1.15 24.20 -0.41
N GLU A 111 1.95 24.58 -1.40
CA GLU A 111 3.37 24.91 -1.23
C GLU A 111 3.50 26.08 -0.25
N ILE A 112 4.30 25.92 0.82
CA ILE A 112 4.58 27.00 1.77
C ILE A 112 5.92 27.60 1.35
N HIS A 113 5.89 28.74 0.65
CA HIS A 113 7.09 29.55 0.47
C HIS A 113 7.35 30.32 1.77
N LYS A 114 8.43 29.95 2.46
CA LYS A 114 8.99 30.73 3.58
C LYS A 114 9.96 31.77 3.06
#